data_AF-A0A916J7T6-F1
#
_entry.id   AF-A0A916J7T6-F1
#
_cell.length_a   1.000
_cell.length_b   1.000
_cell.length_c   1.000
_cell.angle_alpha   90.00
_cell.angle_beta   90.00
_cell.angle_gamma   90.00
#
_symmetry.space_group_name_H-M   'P 1'
#
loop_
_entity.id
_entity.type
_entity.pdbx_description
1 polymer ?
#
loop_
_entity_poly.entity_id
_entity_poly.type
_entity_poly.pdbx_seq_one_letter_code
_entity_poly.pdbx_strand_id
1 'polypeptide(L)'
;MRAVKKLLGLVGTRMLLIDEIHDMLIGGAVKQREFRVGIKDLGNELKIPIVAAGIKEAWTVFTTDPQLSNRFQPDHLPLWNCDEEVGKLLASFERRLPLRKPALLKQPELLQKIVWMSEGILGDMHDVLKLASIAVIRSGEERITLAALEKLKWVKPSMRQTPPKLA
;
A
#
# COMPACT_ATOMS: atom_id res chain seq x y z
N MET A 1 -2.51 27.36 -6.76
CA MET A 1 -3.14 27.18 -5.43
C MET A 1 -4.54 27.77 -5.27
N ARG A 2 -4.85 29.00 -5.71
CA ARG A 2 -6.17 29.64 -5.44
C ARG A 2 -7.39 28.86 -5.96
N ALA A 3 -7.32 28.29 -7.17
CA ALA A 3 -8.40 27.50 -7.75
C ALA A 3 -8.64 26.18 -6.98
N VAL A 4 -7.57 25.47 -6.62
CA VAL A 4 -7.62 24.23 -5.83
C VAL A 4 -8.30 24.48 -4.48
N LYS A 5 -7.93 25.56 -3.79
CA LYS A 5 -8.53 25.94 -2.50
C LYS A 5 -10.02 26.21 -2.61
N LYS A 6 -10.44 26.98 -3.60
CA LYS A 6 -11.87 27.26 -3.85
C LYS A 6 -12.64 25.96 -4.11
N LEU A 7 -12.07 25.05 -4.90
CA LEU A 7 -12.71 23.78 -5.21
C LEU A 7 -12.85 22.89 -3.97
N LEU A 8 -11.77 22.73 -3.18
CA LEU A 8 -11.78 21.95 -1.94
C LEU A 8 -12.78 22.51 -0.91
N GLY A 9 -12.89 23.84 -0.82
CA GLY A 9 -13.91 24.49 0.00
C GLY A 9 -15.34 24.23 -0.50
N LEU A 10 -15.57 24.31 -1.82
CA LEU A 10 -16.90 24.09 -2.43
C LEU A 10 -17.38 22.65 -2.25
N VAL A 11 -16.50 21.66 -2.35
CA VAL A 11 -16.86 20.25 -2.16
C VAL A 11 -16.93 19.84 -0.68
N GLY A 12 -16.65 20.77 0.24
CA GLY A 12 -16.68 20.50 1.68
C GLY A 12 -15.65 19.47 2.10
N THR A 13 -14.44 19.50 1.52
CA THR A 13 -13.35 18.59 1.88
C THR A 13 -13.08 18.70 3.38
N ARG A 14 -13.03 17.55 4.07
CA ARG A 14 -12.72 17.48 5.51
C ARG A 14 -11.36 16.87 5.84
N MET A 15 -10.67 16.29 4.85
CA MET A 15 -9.34 15.72 4.97
C MET A 15 -8.70 15.68 3.59
N LEU A 16 -7.39 15.93 3.53
CA LEU A 16 -6.59 15.80 2.32
C LEU A 16 -5.58 14.66 2.50
N LEU A 17 -5.65 13.65 1.64
CA LEU A 17 -4.67 12.57 1.54
C LEU A 17 -3.78 12.83 0.32
N ILE A 18 -2.47 12.84 0.51
CA ILE A 18 -1.49 12.99 -0.57
C ILE A 18 -0.62 11.74 -0.59
N ASP A 19 -0.82 10.90 -1.60
CA ASP A 19 -0.01 9.71 -1.82
C ASP A 19 1.26 10.07 -2.62
N GLU A 20 2.28 9.24 -2.52
CA GLU A 20 3.57 9.42 -3.18
C GLU A 20 4.18 10.81 -2.99
N ILE A 21 4.13 11.33 -1.76
CA ILE A 21 4.60 12.67 -1.44
C ILE A 21 6.06 12.91 -1.82
N HIS A 22 6.85 11.83 -1.86
CA HIS A 22 8.25 11.86 -2.26
C HIS A 22 8.45 12.36 -3.69
N ASP A 23 7.51 12.15 -4.61
CA ASP A 23 7.57 12.68 -5.99
C ASP A 23 7.58 14.21 -6.00
N MET A 24 6.84 14.84 -5.09
CA MET A 24 6.80 16.29 -4.94
C MET A 24 8.08 16.84 -4.30
N LEU A 25 8.87 15.98 -3.66
CA LEU A 25 10.14 16.31 -3.02
C LEU A 25 11.33 16.11 -3.96
N ILE A 26 11.15 15.39 -5.08
CA ILE A 26 12.15 15.22 -6.14
C ILE A 26 12.25 16.53 -6.94
N GLY A 27 13.33 17.28 -6.73
CA GLY A 27 13.60 18.52 -7.46
C GLY A 27 14.60 19.44 -6.77
N GLY A 28 15.02 20.49 -7.48
CA GLY A 28 15.90 21.52 -6.92
C GLY A 28 15.23 22.30 -5.77
N ALA A 29 16.06 23.00 -4.97
CA ALA A 29 15.63 23.70 -3.76
C ALA A 29 14.43 24.64 -3.94
N VAL A 30 14.26 25.22 -5.14
CA VAL A 30 13.12 26.09 -5.49
C VAL A 30 11.81 25.31 -5.47
N LYS A 31 11.72 24.16 -6.14
CA LYS A 31 10.48 23.34 -6.18
C LYS A 31 10.09 22.83 -4.80
N GLN A 32 11.08 22.37 -4.02
CA GLN A 32 10.84 21.96 -2.64
C GLN A 32 10.30 23.12 -1.80
N ARG A 33 10.84 24.33 -1.96
CA ARG A 33 10.34 25.53 -1.27
C ARG A 33 8.91 25.87 -1.67
N GLU A 34 8.60 25.84 -2.96
CA GLU A 34 7.23 26.09 -3.48
C GLU A 34 6.22 25.09 -2.91
N PHE A 35 6.60 23.81 -2.88
CA PHE A 35 5.79 22.76 -2.27
C PHE A 35 5.52 23.02 -0.78
N ARG A 36 6.56 23.36 0.00
CA ARG A 36 6.43 23.66 1.44
C ARG A 36 5.51 24.84 1.70
N VAL A 37 5.68 25.92 0.94
CA VAL A 37 4.79 27.10 1.03
C VAL A 37 3.37 26.70 0.65
N GLY A 38 3.20 25.91 -0.41
CA GLY A 38 1.90 25.41 -0.84
C GLY A 38 1.16 24.60 0.22
N ILE A 39 1.82 23.63 0.85
CA ILE A 39 1.25 22.80 1.92
C ILE A 39 0.89 23.64 3.14
N LYS A 40 1.77 24.58 3.53
CA LYS A 40 1.52 25.51 4.64
C LYS A 40 0.28 26.36 4.38
N ASP A 41 0.18 26.94 3.20
CA ASP A 41 -0.95 27.78 2.82
C ASP A 41 -2.25 26.98 2.76
N LEU A 42 -2.17 25.72 2.30
CA LEU A 42 -3.31 24.82 2.22
C LEU A 42 -3.83 24.44 3.61
N GLY A 43 -2.94 24.07 4.53
CA GLY A 43 -3.31 23.73 5.91
C GLY A 43 -3.89 24.91 6.68
N ASN A 44 -3.30 26.11 6.53
CA ASN A 44 -3.77 27.31 7.22
C ASN A 44 -5.17 27.75 6.79
N GLU A 45 -5.48 27.67 5.50
CA GLU A 45 -6.73 28.19 4.93
C GLU A 45 -7.86 27.16 5.01
N LEU A 46 -7.58 25.89 4.66
CA LEU A 46 -8.61 24.85 4.71
C LEU A 46 -8.93 24.40 6.14
N LYS A 47 -7.97 24.52 7.07
CA LYS A 47 -8.10 24.05 8.46
C LYS A 47 -8.56 22.59 8.57
N ILE A 48 -8.12 21.75 7.62
CA ILE A 48 -8.39 20.32 7.59
C ILE A 48 -7.11 19.53 7.86
N PRO A 49 -7.22 18.29 8.38
CA PRO A 49 -6.10 17.36 8.46
C PRO A 49 -5.52 17.08 7.08
N ILE A 50 -4.19 17.07 6.99
CA ILE A 50 -3.43 16.66 5.81
C ILE A 50 -2.62 15.43 6.19
N VAL A 51 -2.82 14.33 5.46
CA VAL A 51 -2.04 13.10 5.60
C VAL A 51 -1.21 12.94 4.36
N ALA A 52 0.10 12.73 4.53
CA ALA A 52 1.03 12.46 3.44
C ALA A 52 1.53 11.02 3.57
N ALA A 53 1.44 10.25 2.49
CA ALA A 53 1.99 8.91 2.38
C ALA A 53 3.15 8.92 1.36
N GLY A 54 4.13 8.06 1.60
CA GLY A 54 5.28 7.91 0.71
C GLY A 54 6.35 7.01 1.32
N ILE A 55 7.45 6.87 0.58
CA ILE A 55 8.59 6.04 0.96
C ILE A 55 9.56 6.78 1.90
N LYS A 56 10.65 6.10 2.29
CA LYS A 56 11.65 6.57 3.28
C LYS A 56 12.26 7.95 2.95
N GLU A 57 12.32 8.29 1.68
CA GLU A 57 12.76 9.57 1.15
C GLU A 57 11.88 10.71 1.67
N ALA A 58 10.56 10.49 1.73
CA ALA A 58 9.62 11.44 2.33
C ALA A 58 9.94 11.65 3.82
N TRP A 59 10.12 10.57 4.58
CA TRP A 59 10.49 10.66 6.00
C TRP A 59 11.72 11.57 6.20
N THR A 60 12.75 11.41 5.37
CA THR A 60 14.00 12.18 5.49
C THR A 60 13.75 13.67 5.28
N VAL A 61 12.94 14.05 4.29
CA VAL A 61 12.66 15.47 4.01
C VAL A 61 11.75 16.10 5.06
N PHE A 62 10.76 15.36 5.54
CA PHE A 62 9.83 15.86 6.57
C PHE A 62 10.49 16.01 7.94
N THR A 63 11.45 15.15 8.28
CA THR A 63 12.16 15.23 9.58
C THR A 63 13.28 16.26 9.58
N THR A 64 13.95 16.48 8.45
CA THR A 64 15.04 17.47 8.34
C THR A 64 14.57 18.92 8.23
N ASP A 65 13.31 19.17 7.85
CA ASP A 65 12.73 20.51 7.81
C ASP A 65 11.90 20.81 9.08
N PRO A 66 12.34 21.73 9.96
CA PRO A 66 11.60 22.10 11.18
C PRO A 66 10.17 22.60 10.94
N GLN A 67 9.86 23.14 9.75
CA GLN A 67 8.51 23.63 9.43
C GLN A 67 7.56 22.49 9.07
N LEU A 68 8.08 21.38 8.56
CA LEU A 68 7.32 20.19 8.22
C LEU A 68 7.20 19.26 9.43
N SER A 69 8.30 19.03 10.16
CA SER A 69 8.30 18.13 11.32
C SER A 69 7.36 18.59 12.45
N ASN A 70 7.16 19.90 12.62
CA ASN A 70 6.19 20.45 13.57
C ASN A 70 4.72 20.28 13.14
N ARG A 71 4.45 19.96 11.87
CA ARG A 71 3.08 19.83 11.32
C ARG A 71 2.68 18.39 11.04
N PHE A 72 3.65 17.57 10.64
CA PHE A 72 3.43 16.18 10.26
C PHE A 72 4.06 15.28 11.30
N GLN A 73 3.19 14.62 12.08
CA GLN A 73 3.61 13.53 12.92
C GLN A 73 3.76 12.30 12.03
N PRO A 74 4.96 11.71 11.95
CA PRO A 74 5.15 10.60 11.07
C PRO A 74 4.71 9.29 11.75
N ASP A 75 4.11 8.42 10.95
CA ASP A 75 3.73 7.07 11.36
C ASP A 75 4.28 6.08 10.33
N HIS A 76 4.64 4.89 10.80
CA HIS A 76 5.25 3.86 9.97
C HIS A 76 4.26 2.72 9.75
N LEU A 77 3.92 2.47 8.48
CA LEU A 77 3.09 1.33 8.10
C LEU A 77 3.99 0.10 7.86
N PRO A 78 4.05 -0.88 8.78
CA PRO A 78 4.92 -2.04 8.61
C PRO A 78 4.40 -2.98 7.53
N LEU A 79 5.31 -3.84 7.04
CA LEU A 79 4.92 -5.02 6.28
C LEU A 79 4.14 -5.99 7.17
N TRP A 80 3.22 -6.74 6.56
CA TRP A 80 2.44 -7.75 7.24
C TRP A 80 3.31 -8.96 7.58
N ASN A 81 3.25 -9.40 8.84
CA ASN A 81 3.99 -10.56 9.33
C ASN A 81 3.04 -11.72 9.64
N CYS A 82 3.58 -12.90 9.89
CA CYS A 82 2.79 -14.07 10.29
C CYS A 82 2.27 -13.93 11.73
N ASP A 83 1.26 -13.08 11.91
CA ASP A 83 0.61 -12.78 13.19
C ASP A 83 -0.92 -12.85 13.10
N GLU A 84 -1.60 -12.48 14.20
CA GLU A 84 -3.06 -12.48 14.24
C GLU A 84 -3.68 -11.45 13.28
N GLU A 85 -2.99 -10.33 13.06
CA GLU A 85 -3.46 -9.23 12.23
C GLU A 85 -3.48 -9.61 10.75
N VAL A 86 -2.43 -10.28 10.24
CA VAL A 86 -2.48 -10.81 8.87
C VAL A 86 -3.55 -11.89 8.73
N GLY A 87 -3.80 -12.68 9.78
CA GLY A 87 -4.92 -13.61 9.82
C GLY A 87 -6.26 -12.90 9.63
N LYS A 88 -6.51 -11.80 10.36
CA LYS A 88 -7.72 -10.97 10.21
C LYS A 88 -7.85 -10.40 8.81
N LEU A 89 -6.75 -9.92 8.24
CA LEU A 89 -6.69 -9.44 6.86
C LEU A 89 -7.05 -10.54 5.85
N LEU A 90 -6.44 -11.73 5.96
CA LEU A 90 -6.73 -12.85 5.05
C LEU A 90 -8.19 -13.32 5.15
N ALA A 91 -8.79 -13.33 6.34
CA ALA A 91 -10.22 -13.59 6.47
C ALA A 91 -11.11 -12.49 5.88
N SER A 92 -10.62 -11.25 5.77
CA SER A 92 -11.32 -10.19 5.04
C SER A 92 -11.28 -10.40 3.54
N PHE A 93 -10.15 -10.91 3.00
CA PHE A 93 -10.04 -11.32 1.61
C PHE A 93 -10.94 -12.52 1.32
N GLU A 94 -10.89 -13.58 2.13
CA GLU A 94 -11.65 -14.81 1.93
C GLU A 94 -13.15 -14.55 1.75
N ARG A 95 -13.72 -13.63 2.54
CA ARG A 95 -15.13 -13.21 2.44
C ARG A 95 -15.50 -12.55 1.10
N ARG A 96 -14.53 -12.08 0.34
CA ARG A 96 -14.71 -11.40 -0.95
C ARG A 96 -14.25 -12.25 -2.14
N LEU A 97 -13.57 -13.37 -1.89
CA LEU A 97 -13.13 -14.25 -2.97
C LEU A 97 -14.34 -14.97 -3.59
N PRO A 98 -14.43 -15.05 -4.93
CA PRO A 98 -15.54 -15.69 -5.62
C PRO A 98 -15.34 -17.22 -5.68
N LEU A 99 -15.11 -17.86 -4.54
CA LEU A 99 -14.87 -19.31 -4.44
C LEU A 99 -16.05 -20.02 -3.79
N ARG A 100 -16.46 -21.17 -4.34
CA ARG A 100 -17.58 -21.95 -3.79
C ARG A 100 -17.24 -22.66 -2.47
N LYS A 101 -15.97 -22.98 -2.25
CA LYS A 101 -15.50 -23.66 -1.03
C LYS A 101 -14.64 -22.73 -0.19
N PRO A 102 -14.75 -22.80 1.15
CA PRO A 102 -13.90 -22.01 2.03
C PRO A 102 -12.42 -22.40 1.81
N ALA A 103 -11.59 -21.39 1.62
CA ALA A 103 -10.15 -21.59 1.47
C ALA A 103 -9.47 -21.81 2.83
N LEU A 104 -10.05 -21.29 3.92
CA LEU A 104 -9.50 -21.27 5.27
C LEU A 104 -8.13 -20.58 5.31
N LEU A 105 -8.05 -19.37 4.74
CA LEU A 105 -6.76 -18.67 4.53
C LEU A 105 -6.01 -18.35 5.82
N LYS A 106 -6.72 -18.35 6.96
CA LYS A 106 -6.15 -18.20 8.30
C LYS A 106 -5.35 -19.43 8.78
N GLN A 107 -5.45 -20.58 8.11
CA GLN A 107 -4.69 -21.76 8.49
C GLN A 107 -3.17 -21.46 8.42
N PRO A 108 -2.38 -21.85 9.44
CA PRO A 108 -0.98 -21.44 9.56
C PRO A 108 -0.15 -21.69 8.29
N GLU A 109 -0.38 -22.80 7.60
CA GLU A 109 0.38 -23.19 6.42
C GLU A 109 0.08 -22.28 5.21
N LEU A 110 -1.20 -22.00 4.97
CA LEU A 110 -1.63 -21.10 3.89
C LEU A 110 -1.22 -19.65 4.19
N LEU A 111 -1.45 -19.20 5.42
CA LEU A 111 -1.08 -17.87 5.87
C LEU A 111 0.42 -17.62 5.69
N GLN A 112 1.26 -18.52 6.20
CA GLN A 112 2.72 -18.42 6.04
C GLN A 112 3.13 -18.45 4.57
N LYS A 113 2.50 -19.30 3.75
CA LYS A 113 2.81 -19.35 2.32
C LYS A 113 2.45 -18.05 1.61
N ILE A 114 1.27 -17.49 1.87
CA ILE A 114 0.81 -16.25 1.25
C ILE A 114 1.73 -15.09 1.65
N VAL A 115 2.03 -14.94 2.94
CA VAL A 115 2.95 -13.90 3.44
C VAL A 115 4.36 -14.08 2.84
N TRP A 116 4.85 -15.30 2.71
CA TRP A 116 6.15 -15.57 2.08
C TRP A 116 6.17 -15.24 0.58
N MET A 117 5.07 -15.52 -0.15
CA MET A 117 4.95 -15.19 -1.58
C MET A 117 4.86 -13.69 -1.79
N SER A 118 4.13 -12.97 -0.94
CA SER A 118 3.93 -11.53 -1.03
C SER A 118 5.00 -10.70 -0.33
N GLU A 119 5.88 -11.34 0.43
CA GLU A 119 6.87 -10.68 1.30
C GLU A 119 6.22 -9.66 2.25
N GLY A 120 5.01 -9.96 2.72
CA GLY A 120 4.23 -9.09 3.61
C GLY A 120 3.64 -7.84 2.94
N ILE A 121 3.78 -7.66 1.63
CA ILE A 121 3.21 -6.51 0.90
C ILE A 121 1.72 -6.76 0.62
N LEU A 122 0.85 -5.82 1.02
CA LEU A 122 -0.61 -5.95 0.90
C LEU A 122 -1.09 -6.10 -0.56
N GLY A 123 -0.55 -5.28 -1.46
CA GLY A 123 -0.86 -5.35 -2.89
C GLY A 123 -0.49 -6.71 -3.48
N ASP A 124 0.69 -7.21 -3.13
CA ASP A 124 1.15 -8.52 -3.58
C ASP A 124 0.34 -9.68 -2.97
N MET A 125 -0.10 -9.57 -1.71
CA MET A 125 -1.03 -10.55 -1.13
C MET A 125 -2.33 -10.62 -1.93
N HIS A 126 -2.90 -9.46 -2.26
CA HIS A 126 -4.09 -9.38 -3.11
C HIS A 126 -3.84 -10.06 -4.47
N ASP A 127 -2.71 -9.79 -5.11
CA ASP A 127 -2.40 -10.34 -6.43
C ASP A 127 -2.14 -11.85 -6.40
N VAL A 128 -1.44 -12.35 -5.37
CA VAL A 128 -1.29 -13.80 -5.14
C VAL A 128 -2.66 -14.45 -4.99
N LEU A 129 -3.55 -13.91 -4.16
CA LEU A 129 -4.88 -14.45 -3.92
C LEU A 129 -5.76 -14.39 -5.17
N LYS A 130 -5.66 -13.31 -5.96
CA LYS A 130 -6.36 -13.16 -7.23
C LYS A 130 -5.93 -14.22 -8.23
N LEU A 131 -4.62 -14.42 -8.42
CA LEU A 131 -4.08 -15.43 -9.32
C LEU A 131 -4.42 -16.85 -8.86
N ALA A 132 -4.32 -17.12 -7.55
CA ALA A 132 -4.74 -18.38 -6.94
C ALA A 132 -6.21 -18.68 -7.23
N SER A 133 -7.08 -17.69 -7.00
CA SER A 133 -8.52 -17.82 -7.22
C SER A 133 -8.83 -18.14 -8.69
N ILE A 134 -8.22 -17.43 -9.63
CA ILE A 134 -8.38 -17.71 -11.07
C ILE A 134 -7.95 -19.14 -11.41
N ALA A 135 -6.82 -19.59 -10.86
CA ALA A 135 -6.30 -20.93 -11.14
C ALA A 135 -7.25 -22.03 -10.64
N VAL A 136 -7.75 -21.92 -9.41
CA VAL A 136 -8.61 -22.95 -8.79
C VAL A 136 -10.04 -22.96 -9.31
N ILE A 137 -10.53 -21.82 -9.80
CA ILE A 137 -11.80 -21.73 -10.54
C ILE A 137 -11.65 -22.46 -11.89
N ARG A 138 -10.56 -22.19 -12.62
CA ARG A 138 -10.31 -22.84 -13.92
C ARG A 138 -10.09 -24.34 -13.82
N SER A 139 -9.50 -24.83 -12.73
CA SER A 139 -9.32 -26.27 -12.49
C SER A 139 -10.58 -26.97 -11.96
N GLY A 140 -11.59 -26.21 -11.53
CA GLY A 140 -12.80 -26.74 -10.87
C GLY A 140 -12.61 -27.15 -9.40
N GLU A 141 -11.42 -26.94 -8.83
CA GLU A 141 -11.17 -27.22 -7.40
C GLU A 141 -11.98 -26.28 -6.50
N GLU A 142 -12.16 -25.03 -6.94
CA GLU A 142 -12.98 -23.99 -6.29
C GLU A 142 -12.58 -23.69 -4.84
N ARG A 143 -11.29 -23.93 -4.51
CA ARG A 143 -10.68 -23.73 -3.19
C ARG A 143 -9.19 -23.44 -3.35
N ILE A 144 -8.66 -22.44 -2.63
CA ILE A 144 -7.21 -22.23 -2.55
C ILE A 144 -6.60 -23.25 -1.59
N THR A 145 -5.63 -24.01 -2.08
CA THR A 145 -4.85 -24.99 -1.31
C THR A 145 -3.36 -24.70 -1.44
N LEU A 146 -2.53 -25.30 -0.58
CA LEU A 146 -1.08 -25.11 -0.63
C LEU A 146 -0.52 -25.55 -1.99
N ALA A 147 -0.99 -26.69 -2.49
CA ALA A 147 -0.61 -27.20 -3.80
C ALA A 147 -1.02 -26.26 -4.96
N ALA A 148 -2.16 -25.56 -4.83
CA ALA A 148 -2.55 -24.55 -5.81
C ALA A 148 -1.60 -23.35 -5.79
N LEU A 149 -1.20 -22.86 -4.60
CA LEU A 149 -0.24 -21.76 -4.46
C LEU A 149 1.15 -22.12 -5.01
N GLU A 150 1.61 -23.35 -4.82
CA GLU A 150 2.91 -23.82 -5.33
C GLU A 150 2.97 -23.92 -6.85
N LYS A 151 1.83 -24.18 -7.50
CA LYS A 151 1.73 -24.24 -8.97
C LYS A 151 1.63 -22.86 -9.62
N LEU A 152 1.47 -21.78 -8.83
CA LEU A 152 1.37 -20.43 -9.38
C LEU A 152 2.70 -19.99 -10.00
N LYS A 153 2.61 -19.44 -11.20
CA LYS A 153 3.69 -18.68 -11.83
C LYS A 153 3.80 -17.32 -11.15
N TRP A 154 4.36 -17.30 -9.94
CA TRP A 154 4.52 -16.10 -9.12
C TRP A 154 5.99 -15.74 -8.95
N VAL A 155 6.32 -14.48 -9.18
CA VAL A 155 7.65 -13.92 -8.90
C VAL A 155 7.52 -13.01 -7.68
N LYS A 156 8.24 -13.39 -6.61
CA LYS A 156 8.25 -12.63 -5.36
C LYS A 156 8.76 -11.20 -5.59
N PRO A 157 8.28 -10.20 -4.82
CA PRO A 157 8.66 -8.80 -5.02
C PRO A 157 10.17 -8.57 -5.10
N SER A 158 10.95 -9.14 -4.16
CA SER A 158 12.42 -9.07 -4.13
C SER A 158 13.11 -9.62 -5.38
N MET A 159 12.47 -10.55 -6.08
CA MET A 159 13.03 -11.20 -7.27
C MET A 159 12.71 -10.45 -8.57
N ARG A 160 11.76 -9.51 -8.56
CA ARG A 160 11.36 -8.75 -9.76
C ARG A 160 12.42 -7.78 -10.25
N GLN A 161 13.30 -7.34 -9.36
CA GLN A 161 14.40 -6.42 -9.67
C GLN A 161 15.59 -7.14 -10.31
N THR A 162 15.60 -8.47 -10.29
CA THR A 162 16.66 -9.27 -10.91
C THR A 162 16.29 -9.52 -12.38
N PRO A 163 17.15 -9.13 -13.35
CA PRO A 163 16.89 -9.45 -14.75
C PRO A 163 16.77 -10.96 -14.94
N PRO A 164 15.87 -11.45 -15.82
CA PRO A 164 15.76 -12.87 -16.09
C PRO A 164 17.13 -13.40 -16.52
N LYS A 165 17.61 -14.49 -15.92
CA LYS A 165 18.75 -15.21 -16.48
C LYS A 165 18.33 -15.70 -17.86
N LEU A 166 18.86 -15.06 -18.91
CA LEU A 166 18.77 -15.56 -20.27
C LEU A 166 19.45 -16.93 -20.27
N ALA A 167 18.67 -17.97 -20.58
CA ALA A 167 19.17 -19.33 -20.80
C ALA A 167 19.86 -19.42 -22.16
#